data_AF-A0A8X6GNJ1-F1
#
_entry.id   AF-A0A8X6GNJ1-F1
#
_cell.length_a   1.000
_cell.length_b   1.000
_cell.length_c   1.000
_cell.angle_alpha   90.00
_cell.angle_beta   90.00
_cell.angle_gamma   90.00
#
_symmetry.space_group_name_H-M   'P 1'
#
loop_
_entity.id
_entity.type
_entity.pdbx_description
1 polymer ?
#
loop_
_entity_poly.entity_id
_entity_poly.type
_entity_poly.pdbx_seq_one_letter_code
_entity_poly.pdbx_strand_id
1 'polypeptide(L)'
;MDDIVSGAPDIETARRLQSELQDALQSCGMVLHKWSSNSPELLNSSSSSDVEHSFSAESDLSVKTLGISWKPLQDCFVFKVSILSKSSFTKREVLSVIARLYDPLGFLGPVLTRAKVLLQRLWQQKLDWDDVLPDQIAKEWKEFVTTFKCIETVKINRFILTDTWLRVVLQGFADSSEVAYGAVVYLQCFYQTDRAKLCVKISKLKQSVTLSGSLSASELDLAETKLIRMLKERFFQLRFETSMTIKLSYQIVKSKS
;
A
#
# COMPACT_ATOMS: atom_id res chain seq x y z
N MET A 1 16.71 -4.71 6.74
CA MET A 1 15.67 -3.69 6.62
C MET A 1 15.90 -2.82 7.83
N ASP A 2 16.23 -1.57 7.60
CA ASP A 2 17.00 -0.79 8.57
C ASP A 2 16.15 0.32 9.22
N ASP A 3 14.86 0.36 8.86
CA ASP A 3 13.84 1.26 9.41
C ASP A 3 13.06 0.56 10.53
N ILE A 4 12.83 1.27 11.64
CA ILE A 4 11.88 0.86 12.68
C ILE A 4 10.64 1.75 12.58
N VAL A 5 9.48 1.13 12.47
CA VAL A 5 8.18 1.82 12.43
C VAL A 5 7.35 1.39 13.62
N SER A 6 6.95 2.35 14.45
CA SER A 6 6.08 2.10 15.59
C SER A 6 5.12 3.29 15.82
N GLY A 7 4.21 3.14 16.78
CA GLY A 7 3.24 4.15 17.17
C GLY A 7 2.71 3.90 18.59
N ALA A 8 2.10 4.93 19.18
CA ALA A 8 1.50 4.90 20.51
C ALA A 8 0.20 5.72 20.51
N PRO A 9 -0.73 5.47 21.45
CA PRO A 9 -2.01 6.17 21.51
C PRO A 9 -1.89 7.62 21.99
N ASP A 10 -0.84 7.95 22.74
CA ASP A 10 -0.62 9.26 23.32
C ASP A 10 0.87 9.64 23.34
N ILE A 11 1.15 10.91 23.58
CA ILE A 11 2.50 11.48 23.50
C ILE A 11 3.43 10.97 24.61
N GLU A 12 2.90 10.67 25.80
CA GLU A 12 3.69 10.21 26.94
C GLU A 12 4.16 8.77 26.70
N THR A 13 3.24 7.90 26.29
CA THR A 13 3.54 6.53 25.87
C THR A 13 4.50 6.52 24.67
N ALA A 14 4.33 7.44 23.71
CA ALA A 14 5.23 7.57 22.56
C ALA A 14 6.67 7.93 22.99
N ARG A 15 6.82 8.88 23.92
CA ARG A 15 8.14 9.28 24.46
C ARG A 15 8.81 8.14 25.22
N ARG A 16 8.06 7.42 26.06
CA ARG A 16 8.58 6.26 26.77
C ARG A 16 9.09 5.20 25.79
N LEU A 17 8.28 4.86 24.79
CA LEU A 17 8.66 3.90 23.75
C LEU A 17 9.91 4.35 22.97
N GLN A 18 10.03 5.64 22.66
CA GLN A 18 11.21 6.19 22.02
C GLN A 18 12.47 5.97 22.87
N SER A 19 12.40 6.26 24.17
CA SER A 19 13.52 6.05 25.11
C SER A 19 13.89 4.56 25.21
N GLU A 20 12.89 3.68 25.40
CA GLU A 20 13.11 2.24 25.52
C GLU A 20 13.78 1.66 24.26
N LEU A 21 13.39 2.13 23.07
CA LEU A 21 14.02 1.73 21.80
C LEU A 21 15.46 2.22 21.69
N GLN A 22 15.74 3.46 22.10
CA GLN A 22 17.10 4.01 22.11
C GLN A 22 18.00 3.20 23.04
N ASP A 23 17.56 2.96 24.28
CA ASP A 23 18.32 2.22 25.29
C ASP A 23 18.59 0.77 24.84
N ALA A 24 17.56 0.09 24.31
CA ALA A 24 17.67 -1.28 23.84
C ALA A 24 18.69 -1.42 22.69
N LEU A 25 18.64 -0.53 21.70
CA LEU A 25 19.57 -0.59 20.57
C LEU A 25 20.97 -0.13 20.95
N GLN A 26 21.07 0.88 21.83
CA GLN A 26 22.36 1.33 22.35
C GLN A 26 23.06 0.24 23.15
N SER A 27 22.32 -0.60 23.89
CA SER A 27 22.88 -1.78 24.56
C SER A 27 23.51 -2.79 23.60
N CYS A 28 23.07 -2.78 22.34
CA CYS A 28 23.62 -3.59 21.25
C CYS A 28 24.67 -2.83 20.41
N GLY A 29 25.09 -1.64 20.84
CA GLY A 29 26.04 -0.78 20.11
C GLY A 29 25.46 -0.11 18.86
N MET A 30 24.13 -0.07 18.71
CA MET A 30 23.44 0.55 17.59
C MET A 30 22.81 1.88 18.03
N VAL A 31 23.05 2.95 17.29
CA VAL A 31 22.47 4.27 17.56
C VAL A 31 21.37 4.56 16.53
N LEU A 32 20.19 4.93 17.03
CA LEU A 32 19.08 5.35 16.17
C LEU A 32 19.23 6.81 15.76
N HIS A 33 19.24 7.05 14.46
CA HIS A 33 19.27 8.39 13.86
C HIS A 33 18.02 8.62 13.00
N LYS A 34 17.82 9.86 12.52
CA LYS A 34 16.78 10.23 11.53
C LYS A 34 15.35 10.00 12.01
N TRP A 35 15.04 10.52 13.20
CA TRP A 35 13.69 10.44 13.76
C TRP A 35 12.68 11.20 12.91
N SER A 36 11.49 10.61 12.74
CA SER A 36 10.34 11.21 12.06
C SER A 36 9.05 10.89 12.83
N SER A 37 8.17 11.88 13.01
CA SER A 37 6.92 11.76 13.77
C SER A 37 5.83 12.65 13.18
N ASN A 38 4.58 12.25 13.33
CA ASN A 38 3.42 13.12 13.08
C ASN A 38 3.17 14.14 14.20
N SER A 39 3.86 14.02 15.34
CA SER A 39 3.79 15.00 16.43
C SER A 39 5.08 15.84 16.50
N PRO A 40 5.00 17.16 16.30
CA PRO A 40 6.14 18.06 16.48
C PRO A 40 6.74 18.01 17.89
N GLU A 41 5.90 17.80 18.91
CA GLU A 41 6.36 17.71 20.30
C GLU A 41 7.30 16.51 20.55
N LEU A 42 7.15 15.43 19.78
CA LEU A 42 8.01 14.24 19.89
C LEU A 42 9.34 14.44 19.15
N LEU A 43 9.33 15.22 18.07
CA LEU A 43 10.54 15.51 17.30
C LEU A 43 11.40 16.59 17.96
N ASN A 44 10.77 17.56 18.63
CA ASN A 44 11.50 18.61 19.33
C ASN A 44 12.07 18.14 20.67
N SER A 45 11.57 17.04 21.25
CA SER A 45 12.11 16.47 22.49
C SER A 45 13.39 15.66 22.30
N SER A 46 13.71 15.23 21.09
CA SER A 46 15.02 14.63 20.81
C SER A 46 16.06 15.73 20.75
N SER A 47 16.92 15.81 21.77
CA SER A 47 18.07 16.71 21.87
C SER A 47 19.16 16.48 20.81
N SER A 48 18.93 15.57 19.86
CA SER A 48 19.83 15.22 18.78
C SER A 48 19.68 16.19 17.60
N SER A 49 20.82 16.71 17.10
CA SER A 49 20.95 17.35 15.79
C SER A 49 20.57 16.44 14.60
N ASP A 50 20.21 15.18 14.84
CA ASP A 50 19.94 14.11 13.87
C ASP A 50 18.44 13.97 13.51
N VAL A 51 17.70 15.08 13.54
CA VAL A 51 16.35 15.14 12.97
C VAL A 51 16.49 15.27 11.46
N GLU A 52 16.00 14.30 10.69
CA GLU A 52 16.15 14.32 9.22
C GLU A 52 15.40 15.52 8.60
N HIS A 53 14.37 16.02 9.29
CA HIS A 53 13.58 17.17 8.89
C HIS A 53 13.15 18.02 10.10
N SER A 54 13.83 19.15 10.32
CA SER A 54 13.24 20.23 11.14
C SER A 54 12.00 20.75 10.39
N PHE A 55 10.85 20.83 11.07
CA PHE A 55 9.62 21.34 10.49
C PHE A 55 9.75 22.84 10.21
N SER A 56 10.37 23.21 9.09
CA SER A 56 10.19 24.54 8.54
C SER A 56 8.79 24.63 7.92
N ALA A 57 8.08 25.70 8.23
CA ALA A 57 6.66 25.89 7.90
C ALA A 57 6.35 25.99 6.38
N GLU A 58 7.35 25.83 5.51
CA GLU A 58 7.25 26.17 4.08
C GLU A 58 7.54 24.99 3.13
N SER A 59 7.86 23.78 3.62
CA SER A 59 8.24 22.69 2.72
C SER A 59 7.37 21.43 2.86
N ASP A 60 6.96 20.92 1.70
CA ASP A 60 6.16 19.70 1.47
C ASP A 60 7.01 18.42 1.77
N LEU A 61 7.57 18.35 2.97
CA LEU A 61 8.54 17.33 3.39
C LEU A 61 7.85 15.99 3.58
N SER A 62 8.04 15.11 2.60
CA SER A 62 7.68 13.70 2.69
C SER A 62 8.90 12.87 3.04
N VAL A 63 8.81 12.01 4.05
CA VAL A 63 9.83 11.04 4.44
C VAL A 63 9.59 9.73 3.68
N LYS A 64 10.64 9.05 3.24
CA LYS A 64 10.49 7.69 2.70
C LYS A 64 10.65 6.68 3.83
N THR A 65 9.68 5.79 3.99
CA THR A 65 9.70 4.74 5.01
C THR A 65 9.14 3.47 4.40
N LEU A 66 9.87 2.35 4.52
CA LEU A 66 9.52 1.07 3.87
C LEU A 66 9.25 1.21 2.35
N GLY A 67 9.95 2.13 1.67
CA GLY A 67 9.79 2.37 0.23
C GLY A 67 8.52 3.14 -0.19
N ILE A 68 7.70 3.62 0.74
CA ILE A 68 6.55 4.50 0.50
C ILE A 68 6.86 5.91 1.03
N SER A 69 6.35 6.96 0.38
CA SER A 69 6.46 8.32 0.89
C SER A 69 5.35 8.61 1.90
N TRP A 70 5.71 9.11 3.07
CA TRP A 70 4.80 9.52 4.15
C TRP A 70 4.96 11.01 4.42
N LYS A 71 3.85 11.72 4.60
CA LYS A 71 3.84 13.09 5.08
C LYS A 71 3.51 13.10 6.57
N PRO A 72 4.47 13.38 7.46
CA PRO A 72 4.26 13.22 8.90
C PRO A 72 3.17 14.14 9.44
N LEU A 73 3.18 15.43 9.08
CA LEU A 73 2.22 16.41 9.59
C LEU A 73 0.76 16.09 9.21
N GLN A 74 0.52 15.59 8.00
CA GLN A 74 -0.83 15.21 7.57
C GLN A 74 -1.16 13.74 7.87
N ASP A 75 -0.22 13.00 8.47
CA ASP A 75 -0.28 11.56 8.73
C ASP A 75 -0.85 10.72 7.57
N CYS A 76 -0.40 10.99 6.35
CA CYS A 76 -0.86 10.28 5.17
C CYS A 76 0.29 9.80 4.29
N PHE A 77 0.10 8.62 3.69
CA PHE A 77 0.93 8.13 2.60
C PHE A 77 0.58 8.87 1.32
N VAL A 78 1.62 9.18 0.56
CA VAL A 78 1.55 9.84 -0.74
C VAL A 78 2.41 9.09 -1.74
N PHE A 79 2.08 9.24 -3.01
CA PHE A 79 2.82 8.60 -4.09
C PHE A 79 3.50 9.69 -4.93
N LYS A 80 4.73 9.45 -5.36
CA LYS A 80 5.48 10.33 -6.26
C LYS A 80 5.86 9.54 -7.50
N VAL A 81 5.60 10.11 -8.67
CA VAL A 81 5.75 9.46 -9.97
C VAL A 81 6.75 10.23 -10.82
N SER A 82 7.92 9.64 -11.00
CA SER A 82 8.97 10.20 -11.87
C SER A 82 9.12 9.33 -13.12
N ILE A 83 8.19 9.48 -14.06
CA ILE A 83 8.27 8.84 -15.38
C ILE A 83 8.57 9.92 -16.41
N LEU A 84 9.73 9.80 -17.06
CA LEU A 84 10.10 10.66 -18.17
C LEU A 84 9.14 10.42 -19.34
N SER A 85 8.50 11.48 -19.81
CA SER A 85 7.70 11.43 -21.04
C SER A 85 8.62 11.22 -22.23
N LYS A 86 8.43 10.11 -22.94
CA LYS A 86 9.18 9.77 -24.15
C LYS A 86 8.23 9.50 -25.32
N SER A 87 8.72 9.69 -26.53
CA SER A 87 8.00 9.42 -27.77
C SER A 87 7.79 7.91 -28.00
N SER A 88 8.73 7.09 -27.56
CA SER A 88 8.67 5.62 -27.60
C SER A 88 9.19 5.03 -26.29
N PHE A 89 8.81 3.79 -26.03
CA PHE A 89 9.34 2.99 -24.92
C PHE A 89 9.82 1.65 -25.48
N THR A 90 10.81 1.05 -24.83
CA THR A 90 11.16 -0.37 -25.04
C THR A 90 10.50 -1.26 -23.99
N LYS A 91 10.45 -2.57 -24.24
CA LYS A 91 9.97 -3.54 -23.25
C LYS A 91 10.74 -3.47 -21.92
N ARG A 92 12.06 -3.26 -21.98
CA ARG A 92 12.93 -3.07 -20.79
C ARG A 92 12.53 -1.83 -20.01
N GLU A 93 12.23 -0.73 -20.70
CA GLU A 93 11.80 0.50 -20.04
C GLU A 93 10.43 0.35 -19.38
N VAL A 94 9.48 -0.33 -20.02
CA VAL A 94 8.18 -0.68 -19.42
C VAL A 94 8.38 -1.46 -18.13
N LEU A 95 9.21 -2.50 -18.16
CA LEU A 95 9.50 -3.31 -16.98
C LEU A 95 10.16 -2.48 -15.86
N SER A 96 11.11 -1.60 -16.22
CA SER A 96 11.76 -0.69 -15.28
C SER A 96 10.76 0.30 -14.63
N VAL A 97 9.79 0.80 -15.40
CA VAL A 97 8.69 1.61 -14.83
C VAL A 97 7.89 0.79 -13.82
N ILE A 98 7.44 -0.41 -14.19
CA ILE A 98 6.62 -1.27 -13.32
C ILE A 98 7.38 -1.67 -12.04
N ALA A 99 8.67 -1.98 -12.15
CA ALA A 99 9.50 -2.36 -11.00
C ALA A 99 9.67 -1.21 -9.99
N ARG A 100 9.68 0.04 -10.47
CA ARG A 100 9.72 1.24 -9.60
C ARG A 100 8.42 1.49 -8.85
N LEU A 101 7.30 0.88 -9.27
CA LEU A 101 6.01 0.97 -8.61
C LEU A 101 5.96 0.01 -7.41
N TYR A 102 6.78 0.30 -6.41
CA TYR A 102 6.84 -0.47 -5.19
C TYR A 102 5.58 -0.23 -4.34
N ASP A 103 4.84 -1.29 -4.05
CA ASP A 103 3.59 -1.25 -3.27
C ASP A 103 3.56 -2.38 -2.22
N PRO A 104 4.30 -2.24 -1.11
CA PRO A 104 4.38 -3.28 -0.10
C PRO A 104 3.05 -3.50 0.62
N LEU A 105 2.21 -2.47 0.70
CA LEU A 105 0.93 -2.46 1.42
C LEU A 105 -0.28 -2.82 0.52
N GLY A 106 -0.11 -2.86 -0.80
CA GLY A 106 -1.18 -3.25 -1.72
C GLY A 106 -2.19 -2.14 -1.97
N PHE A 107 -1.81 -0.86 -1.89
CA PHE A 107 -2.68 0.28 -2.17
C PHE A 107 -2.85 0.55 -3.66
N LEU A 108 -1.82 0.27 -4.46
CA LEU A 108 -1.77 0.50 -5.90
C LEU A 108 -2.16 -0.74 -6.71
N GLY A 109 -2.74 -1.75 -6.07
CA GLY A 109 -3.08 -3.04 -6.68
C GLY A 109 -3.79 -2.93 -8.04
N PRO A 110 -4.88 -2.14 -8.19
CA PRO A 110 -5.57 -2.00 -9.47
C PRO A 110 -4.69 -1.40 -10.57
N VAL A 111 -3.89 -0.39 -10.20
CA VAL A 111 -2.99 0.32 -11.11
C VAL A 111 -1.84 -0.58 -11.57
N LEU A 112 -1.22 -1.28 -10.62
CA LEU A 112 -0.16 -2.25 -10.88
C LEU A 112 -0.65 -3.41 -11.75
N THR A 113 -1.88 -3.86 -11.53
CA THR A 113 -2.47 -4.95 -12.31
C THR A 113 -2.64 -4.54 -13.77
N ARG A 114 -3.16 -3.34 -14.04
CA ARG A 114 -3.25 -2.82 -15.42
C ARG A 114 -1.88 -2.77 -16.10
N ALA A 115 -0.85 -2.29 -15.40
CA ALA A 115 0.51 -2.23 -15.94
C ALA A 115 1.08 -3.63 -16.25
N LYS A 116 0.87 -4.58 -15.33
CA LYS A 116 1.30 -5.98 -15.48
C LYS A 116 0.58 -6.69 -16.62
N VAL A 117 -0.71 -6.41 -16.84
CA VAL A 117 -1.47 -6.92 -18.01
C VAL A 117 -0.85 -6.46 -19.31
N LEU A 118 -0.49 -5.17 -19.44
CA LEU A 118 0.22 -4.68 -20.62
C LEU A 118 1.57 -5.38 -20.80
N LEU A 119 2.34 -5.55 -19.72
CA LEU A 119 3.61 -6.27 -19.76
C LEU A 119 3.43 -7.72 -20.23
N GLN A 120 2.40 -8.44 -19.78
CA GLN A 120 2.11 -9.81 -20.23
C GLN A 120 1.81 -9.90 -21.72
N ARG A 121 1.08 -8.92 -22.29
CA ARG A 121 0.84 -8.89 -23.74
C ARG A 121 2.15 -8.72 -24.53
N LEU A 122 3.09 -7.93 -24.03
CA LEU A 122 4.43 -7.80 -24.62
C LEU A 122 5.23 -9.11 -24.56
N TRP A 123 5.05 -9.91 -23.50
CA TRP A 123 5.63 -11.26 -23.44
C TRP A 123 4.99 -12.21 -24.44
N GLN A 124 3.66 -12.18 -24.60
CA GLN A 124 2.94 -13.02 -25.57
C GLN A 124 3.34 -12.72 -27.02
N GLN A 125 3.65 -11.45 -27.34
CA GLN A 125 4.16 -11.06 -28.65
C GLN A 125 5.65 -11.37 -28.86
N LYS A 126 6.32 -11.99 -27.88
CA LYS A 126 7.74 -12.40 -27.95
C LYS A 126 8.72 -11.27 -28.29
N LEU A 127 8.42 -10.03 -27.88
CA LEU A 127 9.37 -8.91 -28.02
C LEU A 127 10.63 -9.14 -27.20
N ASP A 128 11.78 -8.76 -27.75
CA ASP A 128 13.03 -8.67 -27.02
C ASP A 128 13.06 -7.44 -26.10
N TRP A 129 14.06 -7.38 -25.22
CA TRP A 129 14.16 -6.37 -24.18
C TRP A 129 14.26 -4.93 -24.72
N ASP A 130 15.02 -4.75 -25.80
CA ASP A 130 15.30 -3.45 -26.39
C ASP A 130 14.39 -3.11 -27.58
N ASP A 131 13.42 -3.98 -27.88
CA ASP A 131 12.44 -3.74 -28.92
C ASP A 131 11.46 -2.63 -28.52
N VAL A 132 11.13 -1.79 -29.49
CA VAL A 132 10.13 -0.73 -29.35
C VAL A 132 8.74 -1.34 -29.28
N LEU A 133 7.89 -0.77 -28.43
CA LEU A 133 6.49 -1.20 -28.29
C LEU A 133 5.74 -1.07 -29.64
N PRO A 134 4.92 -2.07 -30.03
CA PRO A 134 4.04 -1.94 -31.19
C PRO A 134 3.00 -0.84 -30.97
N ASP A 135 2.58 -0.18 -32.05
CA ASP A 135 1.77 1.06 -31.99
C ASP A 135 0.55 0.98 -31.07
N GLN A 136 -0.18 -0.14 -31.13
CA GLN A 136 -1.37 -0.36 -30.31
C GLN A 136 -1.03 -0.37 -28.80
N ILE A 137 -0.01 -1.13 -28.39
CA ILE A 137 0.42 -1.22 -26.98
C ILE A 137 1.11 0.07 -26.56
N ALA A 138 1.86 0.71 -27.46
CA ALA A 138 2.51 1.99 -27.21
C ALA A 138 1.50 3.09 -26.88
N LYS A 139 0.35 3.12 -27.57
CA LYS A 139 -0.75 4.05 -27.25
C LYS A 139 -1.35 3.77 -25.88
N GLU A 140 -1.71 2.52 -25.58
CA GLU A 140 -2.25 2.13 -24.27
C GLU A 140 -1.26 2.42 -23.13
N TRP A 141 0.04 2.21 -23.36
CA TRP A 141 1.09 2.51 -22.40
C TRP A 141 1.25 4.01 -22.15
N LYS A 142 1.19 4.85 -23.20
CA LYS A 142 1.21 6.31 -23.06
C LYS A 142 0.00 6.82 -22.28
N GLU A 143 -1.18 6.27 -22.53
CA GLU A 143 -2.39 6.58 -21.77
C GLU A 143 -2.26 6.15 -20.31
N PHE A 144 -1.72 4.95 -20.06
CA PHE A 144 -1.42 4.47 -18.71
C PHE A 144 -0.46 5.42 -17.98
N VAL A 145 0.68 5.79 -18.57
CA VAL A 145 1.66 6.69 -17.94
C VAL A 145 1.06 8.07 -17.66
N THR A 146 0.24 8.59 -18.58
CA THR A 146 -0.42 9.90 -18.42
C THR A 146 -1.40 9.88 -17.26
N THR A 147 -2.29 8.88 -17.23
CA THR A 147 -3.29 8.71 -16.16
C THR A 147 -2.64 8.35 -14.82
N PHE A 148 -1.50 7.67 -14.86
CA PHE A 148 -0.78 7.27 -13.66
C PHE A 148 -0.25 8.45 -12.85
N LYS A 149 0.06 9.59 -13.49
CA LYS A 149 0.43 10.83 -12.78
C LYS A 149 -0.65 11.29 -11.80
N CYS A 150 -1.92 10.98 -12.05
CA CYS A 150 -3.01 11.31 -11.14
C CYS A 150 -2.87 10.63 -9.76
N ILE A 151 -2.07 9.55 -9.63
CA ILE A 151 -1.84 8.90 -8.34
C ILE A 151 -1.16 9.81 -7.32
N GLU A 152 -0.44 10.85 -7.77
CA GLU A 152 0.19 11.82 -6.86
C GLU A 152 -0.83 12.65 -6.08
N THR A 153 -2.08 12.70 -6.57
CA THR A 153 -3.20 13.35 -5.86
C THR A 153 -3.81 12.45 -4.78
N VAL A 154 -3.54 11.14 -4.83
CA VAL A 154 -4.07 10.18 -3.86
C VAL A 154 -3.32 10.29 -2.55
N LYS A 155 -4.07 10.54 -1.48
CA LYS A 155 -3.59 10.55 -0.11
C LYS A 155 -4.27 9.43 0.66
N ILE A 156 -3.48 8.59 1.33
CA ILE A 156 -3.99 7.48 2.13
C ILE A 156 -3.65 7.75 3.59
N ASN A 157 -4.66 8.02 4.41
CA ASN A 157 -4.44 8.25 5.84
C ASN A 157 -3.85 6.99 6.49
N ARG A 158 -2.77 7.17 7.25
CA ARG A 158 -2.10 6.06 7.95
C ARG A 158 -2.94 5.60 9.13
N PHE A 159 -3.44 6.53 9.93
CA PHE A 159 -4.38 6.26 11.01
C PHE A 159 -5.84 6.29 10.53
N ILE A 160 -6.59 5.25 10.86
CA ILE A 160 -7.93 4.99 10.30
C ILE A 160 -9.00 4.90 11.39
N LEU A 161 -8.62 4.42 12.58
CA LEU A 161 -9.50 4.36 13.73
C LEU A 161 -9.61 5.76 14.34
N THR A 162 -10.72 6.05 15.00
CA THR A 162 -10.89 7.27 15.80
C THR A 162 -11.52 6.85 17.12
N ASP A 163 -11.38 7.64 18.18
CA ASP A 163 -11.52 7.15 19.56
C ASP A 163 -12.92 6.68 20.00
N THR A 164 -13.92 6.72 19.11
CA THR A 164 -15.34 6.48 19.42
C THR A 164 -16.00 5.33 18.64
N TRP A 165 -15.25 4.28 18.29
CA TRP A 165 -15.81 3.11 17.61
C TRP A 165 -16.42 2.11 18.61
N LEU A 166 -17.57 1.53 18.25
CA LEU A 166 -18.29 0.49 19.01
C LEU A 166 -17.99 -0.92 18.49
N ARG A 167 -17.89 -1.05 17.17
CA ARG A 167 -17.67 -2.33 16.49
C ARG A 167 -16.84 -2.11 15.25
N VAL A 168 -15.94 -3.04 15.00
CA VAL A 168 -15.16 -3.09 13.77
C VAL A 168 -15.42 -4.43 13.08
N VAL A 169 -15.75 -4.38 11.80
CA VAL A 169 -16.00 -5.55 10.95
C VAL A 169 -15.02 -5.53 9.79
N LEU A 170 -14.42 -6.68 9.52
CA LEU A 170 -13.61 -6.90 8.32
C LEU A 170 -14.49 -7.48 7.22
N GLN A 171 -14.52 -6.81 6.08
CA GLN A 171 -15.25 -7.27 4.89
C GLN A 171 -14.26 -7.58 3.79
N GLY A 172 -14.16 -8.86 3.43
CA GLY A 172 -13.36 -9.32 2.31
C GLY A 172 -14.23 -9.46 1.07
N PHE A 173 -13.80 -8.86 -0.02
CA PHE A 173 -14.36 -9.07 -1.35
C PHE A 173 -13.27 -9.67 -2.23
N ALA A 174 -13.66 -10.57 -3.12
CA ALA A 174 -12.80 -11.03 -4.18
C ALA A 174 -13.59 -11.04 -5.48
N ASP A 175 -12.85 -10.86 -6.55
CA ASP A 175 -13.36 -10.89 -7.90
C ASP A 175 -12.27 -11.44 -8.81
N SER A 176 -12.70 -12.12 -9.86
CA SER A 176 -11.80 -12.78 -10.77
C SER A 176 -12.30 -12.74 -12.20
N SER A 177 -11.32 -12.72 -13.09
CA SER A 177 -11.50 -12.76 -14.54
C SER A 177 -10.42 -13.64 -15.12
N GLU A 178 -10.55 -13.97 -16.40
CA GLU A 178 -9.51 -14.69 -17.14
C GLU A 178 -8.16 -13.93 -17.14
N VAL A 179 -8.20 -12.61 -17.02
CA VAL A 179 -7.04 -11.72 -17.12
C VAL A 179 -6.35 -11.54 -15.75
N ALA A 180 -7.12 -11.41 -14.68
CA ALA A 180 -6.59 -11.19 -13.33
C ALA A 180 -7.63 -11.56 -12.27
N TYR A 181 -7.14 -11.89 -11.08
CA TYR A 181 -7.97 -12.07 -9.89
C TYR A 181 -7.46 -11.20 -8.74
N GLY A 182 -8.37 -10.71 -7.94
CA GLY A 182 -8.09 -9.75 -6.89
C GLY A 182 -8.94 -10.00 -5.67
N ALA A 183 -8.41 -9.59 -4.53
CA ALA A 183 -9.14 -9.54 -3.29
C ALA A 183 -8.82 -8.24 -2.57
N VAL A 184 -9.80 -7.71 -1.86
CA VAL A 184 -9.68 -6.50 -1.08
C VAL A 184 -10.34 -6.71 0.27
N VAL A 185 -9.71 -6.20 1.31
CA VAL A 185 -10.27 -6.19 2.66
C VAL A 185 -10.54 -4.76 3.07
N TYR A 186 -11.81 -4.50 3.38
CA TYR A 186 -12.28 -3.27 3.96
C TYR A 186 -12.45 -3.42 5.46
N LEU A 187 -12.17 -2.33 6.17
CA LEU A 187 -12.51 -2.16 7.56
C LEU A 187 -13.77 -1.30 7.64
N GLN A 188 -14.83 -1.86 8.21
CA GLN A 188 -16.06 -1.13 8.52
C GLN A 188 -16.11 -0.84 10.01
N CYS A 189 -16.04 0.44 10.37
CA CYS A 189 -16.13 0.91 11.75
C CYS A 189 -17.52 1.47 12.02
N PHE A 190 -18.16 0.99 13.08
CA PHE A 190 -19.42 1.50 13.60
C PHE A 190 -19.13 2.39 14.80
N TYR A 191 -19.67 3.61 14.80
CA TYR A 191 -19.46 4.60 15.85
C TYR A 191 -20.74 4.78 16.69
N GLN A 192 -20.60 5.38 17.87
CA GLN A 192 -21.74 5.70 18.75
C GLN A 192 -22.83 6.57 18.09
N THR A 193 -22.49 7.29 17.03
CA THR A 193 -23.40 8.18 16.30
C THR A 193 -24.16 7.49 15.15
N ASP A 194 -24.18 6.15 15.12
CA ASP A 194 -24.79 5.28 14.09
C ASP A 194 -24.30 5.52 12.65
N ARG A 195 -23.23 6.29 12.48
CA ARG A 195 -22.53 6.43 11.21
C ARG A 195 -21.53 5.29 11.07
N ALA A 196 -21.61 4.53 9.98
CA ALA A 196 -20.57 3.58 9.61
C ALA A 196 -19.54 4.27 8.70
N LYS A 197 -18.25 4.11 9.00
CA LYS A 197 -17.17 4.53 8.11
C LYS A 197 -16.51 3.29 7.51
N LEU A 198 -16.46 3.24 6.18
CA LEU A 198 -15.74 2.20 5.46
C LEU A 198 -14.36 2.73 5.06
N CYS A 199 -13.31 1.99 5.38
CA CYS A 199 -11.95 2.32 4.96
C CYS A 199 -11.28 1.10 4.31
N VAL A 200 -10.68 1.30 3.14
CA VAL A 200 -9.88 0.27 2.46
C VAL A 200 -8.54 0.16 3.19
N LYS A 201 -8.14 -1.05 3.58
CA LYS A 201 -6.85 -1.24 4.27
C LYS A 201 -5.81 -1.93 3.40
N ILE A 202 -6.20 -3.01 2.73
CA ILE A 202 -5.25 -3.83 1.97
C ILE A 202 -6.00 -4.42 0.78
N SER A 203 -5.48 -4.18 -0.42
CA SER A 203 -5.86 -4.95 -1.59
C SER A 203 -4.69 -5.83 -1.99
N LYS A 204 -4.98 -7.03 -2.46
CA LYS A 204 -4.00 -7.86 -3.14
C LYS A 204 -4.62 -8.22 -4.47
N LEU A 205 -3.98 -7.77 -5.53
CA LEU A 205 -4.33 -8.17 -6.88
C LEU A 205 -3.20 -8.99 -7.45
N LYS A 206 -3.58 -10.07 -8.13
CA LYS A 206 -2.65 -10.95 -8.81
C LYS A 206 -3.11 -11.12 -10.24
N GLN A 207 -2.20 -10.80 -11.15
CA GLN A 207 -2.38 -11.09 -12.56
C GLN A 207 -2.53 -12.61 -12.75
N SER A 208 -3.42 -13.01 -13.65
CA SER A 208 -3.56 -14.41 -14.03
C SER A 208 -2.29 -14.87 -14.74
N VAL A 209 -1.66 -15.92 -14.23
CA VAL A 209 -0.34 -16.40 -14.72
C VAL A 209 -0.47 -17.19 -16.02
N THR A 210 -1.67 -17.40 -16.53
CA THR A 210 -1.87 -18.25 -17.70
C THR A 210 -1.33 -17.59 -18.96
N LEU A 211 -0.14 -18.03 -19.36
CA LEU A 211 0.47 -17.72 -20.65
C LEU A 211 -0.22 -18.49 -21.79
N SER A 212 -1.02 -19.52 -21.46
CA SER A 212 -1.79 -20.33 -22.41
C SER A 212 -2.92 -21.08 -21.68
N GLY A 213 -4.19 -20.74 -21.92
CA GLY A 213 -5.37 -21.41 -21.35
C GLY A 213 -6.22 -20.54 -20.41
N SER A 214 -7.54 -20.73 -20.40
CA SER A 214 -8.45 -20.12 -19.43
C SER A 214 -8.49 -20.94 -18.13
N LEU A 215 -8.58 -20.25 -16.99
CA LEU A 215 -8.82 -20.92 -15.70
C LEU A 215 -10.29 -21.33 -15.62
N SER A 216 -10.56 -22.51 -15.08
CA SER A 216 -11.93 -22.91 -14.78
C SER A 216 -12.53 -22.07 -13.65
N ALA A 217 -13.86 -21.96 -13.61
CA ALA A 217 -14.56 -21.24 -12.55
C ALA A 217 -14.20 -21.76 -11.13
N SER A 218 -13.99 -23.07 -10.98
CA SER A 218 -13.55 -23.66 -9.71
C SER A 218 -12.14 -23.26 -9.29
N GLU A 219 -11.23 -23.08 -10.26
CA GLU A 219 -9.86 -22.63 -9.97
C GLU A 219 -9.82 -21.15 -9.59
N LEU A 220 -10.67 -20.35 -10.23
CA LEU A 220 -10.87 -18.94 -9.90
C LEU A 220 -11.45 -18.77 -8.49
N ASP A 221 -12.54 -19.46 -8.15
CA ASP A 221 -13.14 -19.45 -6.80
C ASP A 221 -12.11 -19.86 -5.72
N LEU A 222 -11.27 -20.87 -6.01
CA LEU A 222 -10.20 -21.30 -5.11
C LEU A 222 -9.10 -20.24 -4.96
N ALA A 223 -8.73 -19.57 -6.05
CA ALA A 223 -7.72 -18.51 -6.06
C ALA A 223 -8.19 -17.29 -5.25
N GLU A 224 -9.43 -16.88 -5.42
CA GLU A 224 -10.08 -15.82 -4.64
C GLU A 224 -10.08 -16.14 -3.15
N THR A 225 -10.54 -17.34 -2.79
CA THR A 225 -10.60 -17.79 -1.39
C THR A 225 -9.23 -17.80 -0.73
N LYS A 226 -8.21 -18.31 -1.44
CA LYS A 226 -6.82 -18.29 -0.98
C LYS A 226 -6.34 -16.86 -0.78
N LEU A 227 -6.68 -15.93 -1.67
CA LEU A 227 -6.22 -14.54 -1.59
C LEU A 227 -6.85 -13.79 -0.42
N ILE A 228 -8.16 -13.97 -0.19
CA ILE A 228 -8.85 -13.45 1.01
C ILE A 228 -8.21 -14.02 2.27
N ARG A 229 -7.93 -15.33 2.31
CA ARG A 229 -7.29 -15.95 3.46
C ARG A 229 -5.91 -15.35 3.74
N MET A 230 -5.07 -15.19 2.72
CA MET A 230 -3.76 -14.56 2.86
C MET A 230 -3.87 -13.11 3.35
N LEU A 231 -4.82 -12.34 2.81
CA LEU A 231 -5.06 -10.97 3.25
C LEU A 231 -5.52 -10.90 4.69
N LYS A 232 -6.38 -11.83 5.11
CA LYS A 232 -6.84 -11.98 6.48
C LYS A 232 -5.66 -12.27 7.41
N GLU A 233 -4.87 -13.29 7.11
CA GLU A 233 -3.67 -13.66 7.91
C GLU A 233 -2.69 -12.48 8.01
N ARG A 234 -2.44 -11.77 6.91
CA ARG A 234 -1.59 -10.58 6.89
C ARG A 234 -2.18 -9.44 7.73
N PHE A 235 -3.50 -9.25 7.71
CA PHE A 235 -4.17 -8.25 8.54
C PHE A 235 -4.06 -8.58 10.03
N PHE A 236 -4.18 -9.85 10.42
CA PHE A 236 -4.02 -10.26 11.82
C PHE A 236 -2.55 -10.20 12.30
N GLN A 237 -1.58 -10.34 11.39
CA GLN A 237 -0.17 -10.11 11.71
C GLN A 237 0.18 -8.63 11.88
N LEU A 238 -0.60 -7.71 11.29
CA LEU A 238 -0.53 -6.30 11.67
C LEU A 238 -1.07 -6.19 13.09
N ARG A 239 -0.19 -5.97 14.08
CA ARG A 239 -0.62 -5.68 15.45
C ARG A 239 -1.53 -4.46 15.43
N PHE A 240 -2.82 -4.69 15.61
CA PHE A 240 -3.74 -3.69 16.13
C PHE A 240 -3.80 -3.95 17.62
N GLU A 241 -3.15 -3.10 18.42
CA GLU A 241 -3.44 -3.02 19.84
C GLU A 241 -4.88 -2.52 19.97
N THR A 242 -5.82 -3.45 20.06
CA THR A 242 -7.22 -3.16 20.32
C THR A 242 -7.66 -4.11 21.41
N SER A 243 -7.98 -3.56 22.57
CA SER A 243 -8.72 -4.28 23.60
C SER A 243 -10.11 -4.55 23.05
N MET A 244 -10.44 -5.84 22.89
CA MET A 244 -11.76 -6.42 22.58
C MET A 244 -11.97 -7.00 21.18
N THR A 245 -12.53 -8.21 21.25
CA THR A 245 -12.81 -9.24 20.26
C THR A 245 -13.49 -8.76 18.97
N ILE A 246 -12.85 -9.03 17.83
CA ILE A 246 -13.45 -8.90 16.49
C ILE A 246 -14.45 -10.05 16.29
N LYS A 247 -15.75 -9.72 16.14
CA LYS A 247 -16.78 -10.71 15.76
C LYS A 247 -16.88 -10.78 14.24
N LEU A 248 -16.61 -11.95 13.66
CA LEU A 248 -16.70 -12.21 12.22
C LEU A 248 -18.10 -12.70 11.85
N SER A 249 -18.71 -12.09 10.83
CA SER A 249 -19.89 -12.61 10.13
C SER A 249 -19.58 -12.63 8.64
N TYR A 250 -19.72 -13.78 7.98
CA TYR A 250 -19.48 -13.95 6.55
C TYR A 250 -20.80 -13.92 5.78
N GLN A 251 -20.87 -13.10 4.72
CA GLN A 251 -21.83 -13.25 3.62
C GLN A 251 -21.04 -13.17 2.31
N ILE A 252 -20.97 -14.28 1.58
CA ILE A 252 -20.44 -14.32 0.22
C ILE A 252 -21.58 -13.86 -0.68
N VAL A 253 -21.55 -12.60 -1.12
CA VAL A 253 -22.50 -12.10 -2.12
C VAL A 253 -21.90 -12.38 -3.50
N LYS A 254 -22.35 -13.47 -4.14
CA LYS A 254 -22.02 -13.74 -5.55
C LYS A 254 -22.81 -12.79 -6.44
N SER A 255 -22.12 -11.88 -7.13
CA SER A 255 -22.67 -11.18 -8.29
C SER A 255 -22.78 -12.18 -9.44
N LYS A 256 -24.00 -12.50 -9.89
CA LYS A 256 -24.19 -13.27 -11.12
C LYS A 256 -23.86 -12.34 -12.31
N SER A 257 -22.73 -12.60 -12.99
CA SER A 257 -22.55 -12.25 -14.40
C SER A 257 -22.96 -13.43 -15.28
#